data_AF-A0A7Y0PSM3-F1
#
_entry.id   AF-A0A7Y0PSM3-F1
#
_cell.length_a   1.000
_cell.length_b   1.000
_cell.length_c   1.000
_cell.angle_alpha   90.00
_cell.angle_beta   90.00
_cell.angle_gamma   90.00
#
_symmetry.space_group_name_H-M   'P 1'
#
loop_
_entity.id
_entity.type
_entity.pdbx_description
1 polymer ?
#
loop_
_entity_poly.entity_id
_entity_poly.type
_entity_poly.pdbx_seq_one_letter_code
_entity_poly.pdbx_strand_id
1 'polypeptide(L)'
;MRVDPRTPVIVGVGQADGRVEGGDGSSPEPVDLMAAAARAAGEDASARSLLARLDSVRVVSLLSWRYQDPGRLLAERLGAAPRHTLLTGVGGNEPQELVTSAARDVAAGRADVVLVAGGEAWRTRMKAKKRGERPDWTRQADHVLPSEIGEDVPLSSEQEKAVGLVMPVQHYPIFEQALRIAAGRTVDEQLDRSAALWSRFSTVAAGNPHAWTREALDPATIRTPGPRNRWVGWPYPKLMNSNNDVDQASALLVCSAEVAGSLGVPRERWVFPHAAARAHDTYAVTERPALHRSPAIRVAGRRALELAGVGIDDLAAVDLYSCFPSAVQVAAAELGLPLDDDALPLTVTGGLTFAGGPWNNYVGHAIATMVARLRAEGSATGLVSANGGFLTKHAIGVYGTEPPAEGFRSQDVQDEVEREAAPTPAAPDHVGPGRVESWTVVHGREGPHQAFVAVRTPDEARTWAVSEDPDVLTALMERDVAGEKVAVREGSRLDLG
;
A
#
# COMPACT_ATOMS: atom_id res chain seq x y z
N MET A 1 19.38 -24.01 17.82
CA MET A 1 19.86 -22.74 18.38
C MET A 1 18.86 -22.28 19.44
N ARG A 2 19.32 -21.77 20.59
CA ARG A 2 18.40 -21.29 21.65
C ARG A 2 17.92 -19.88 21.26
N VAL A 3 16.62 -19.73 20.99
CA VAL A 3 16.00 -18.43 20.68
C VAL A 3 15.86 -17.64 21.99
N ASP A 4 16.19 -16.34 21.98
CA ASP A 4 15.92 -15.46 23.11
C ASP A 4 14.41 -15.50 23.44
N PRO A 5 14.01 -15.71 24.71
CA PRO A 5 12.60 -15.70 25.13
C PRO A 5 11.80 -14.49 24.63
N ARG A 6 12.43 -13.32 24.49
CA ARG A 6 11.81 -12.07 24.03
C ARG A 6 11.85 -11.85 22.53
N THR A 7 12.45 -12.74 21.74
CA THR A 7 12.43 -12.60 20.28
C THR A 7 10.99 -12.54 19.78
N PRO A 8 10.60 -11.51 19.00
CA PRO A 8 9.27 -11.43 18.41
C PRO A 8 9.11 -12.45 17.28
N VAL A 9 7.95 -13.09 17.22
CA VAL A 9 7.61 -14.11 16.24
C VAL A 9 6.19 -13.90 15.74
N ILE A 10 5.99 -13.91 14.43
CA ILE A 10 4.68 -14.10 13.81
C ILE A 10 4.37 -15.59 13.85
N VAL A 11 3.38 -15.97 14.66
CA VAL A 11 3.01 -17.38 14.87
C VAL A 11 1.73 -17.77 14.15
N GLY A 12 0.87 -16.80 13.83
CA GLY A 12 -0.41 -17.03 13.18
C GLY A 12 -0.75 -15.93 12.21
N VAL A 13 -1.22 -16.30 11.02
CA VAL A 13 -1.73 -15.37 10.02
C VAL A 13 -3.09 -15.84 9.52
N GLY A 14 -4.00 -14.90 9.26
CA GLY A 14 -5.34 -15.21 8.78
C GLY A 14 -5.83 -14.16 7.82
N GLN A 15 -6.59 -14.59 6.83
CA GLN A 15 -7.20 -13.75 5.82
C GLN A 15 -8.67 -14.17 5.67
N ALA A 16 -9.56 -13.20 5.54
CA ALA A 16 -10.98 -13.42 5.35
C ALA A 16 -11.49 -12.60 4.16
N ASP A 17 -12.29 -13.25 3.31
CA ASP A 17 -12.93 -12.64 2.15
C ASP A 17 -14.45 -12.68 2.35
N GLY A 18 -15.13 -11.53 2.18
CA GLY A 18 -16.59 -11.42 2.21
C GLY A 18 -17.27 -12.04 0.98
N ARG A 19 -16.62 -12.98 0.29
CA ARG A 19 -17.19 -13.73 -0.84
C ARG A 19 -18.08 -14.83 -0.29
N VAL A 20 -19.29 -14.44 0.07
CA VAL A 20 -20.28 -15.42 0.44
C VAL A 20 -20.89 -15.99 -0.86
N GLU A 21 -20.27 -17.04 -1.42
CA GLU A 21 -20.99 -17.94 -2.32
C GLU A 21 -21.97 -18.77 -1.48
N GLY A 22 -23.27 -18.43 -1.53
CA GLY A 22 -24.35 -19.25 -0.97
C GLY A 22 -24.76 -19.01 0.48
N GLY A 23 -24.47 -17.86 1.08
CA GLY A 23 -24.91 -17.51 2.44
C GLY A 23 -26.17 -16.66 2.49
N ASP A 24 -26.63 -16.42 3.72
CA ASP A 24 -27.96 -15.94 4.10
C ASP A 24 -28.34 -14.50 3.68
N GLY A 25 -27.48 -13.82 2.92
CA GLY A 25 -27.68 -12.42 2.53
C GLY A 25 -27.21 -11.39 3.57
N SER A 26 -26.55 -11.81 4.66
CA SER A 26 -25.95 -10.87 5.61
C SER A 26 -24.81 -10.05 4.98
N SER A 27 -24.81 -8.74 5.26
CA SER A 27 -23.79 -7.80 4.80
C SER A 27 -22.58 -7.88 5.73
N PRO A 28 -21.38 -8.32 5.29
CA PRO A 28 -20.25 -8.47 6.18
C PRO A 28 -19.85 -7.12 6.80
N GLU A 29 -19.83 -7.05 8.14
CA GLU A 29 -19.31 -5.90 8.87
C GLU A 29 -17.77 -5.95 8.90
N PRO A 30 -17.05 -4.83 8.71
CA PRO A 30 -15.57 -4.85 8.70
C PRO A 30 -14.94 -5.51 9.93
N VAL A 31 -15.48 -5.25 11.13
CA VAL A 31 -14.94 -5.85 12.37
C VAL A 31 -15.22 -7.35 12.46
N ASP A 32 -16.30 -7.84 11.85
CA ASP A 32 -16.57 -9.28 11.75
C ASP A 32 -15.64 -9.99 10.78
N LEU A 33 -15.30 -9.34 9.66
CA LEU A 33 -14.25 -9.83 8.76
C LEU A 33 -12.90 -9.91 9.50
N MET A 34 -12.53 -8.88 10.27
CA MET A 34 -11.32 -8.91 11.10
C MET A 34 -11.38 -10.01 12.16
N ALA A 35 -12.52 -10.23 12.80
CA ALA A 35 -12.69 -11.31 13.78
C ALA A 35 -12.56 -12.70 13.13
N ALA A 36 -13.10 -12.88 11.92
CA ALA A 36 -12.92 -14.11 11.14
C ALA A 36 -11.44 -14.33 10.79
N ALA A 37 -10.75 -13.30 10.31
CA ALA A 37 -9.31 -13.36 10.01
C ALA A 37 -8.48 -13.66 11.28
N ALA A 38 -8.80 -13.05 12.42
CA ALA A 38 -8.10 -13.31 13.69
C ALA A 38 -8.32 -14.74 14.21
N ARG A 39 -9.54 -15.29 14.07
CA ARG A 39 -9.80 -16.70 14.37
C ARG A 39 -9.01 -17.64 13.46
N ALA A 40 -8.95 -17.34 12.16
CA ALA A 40 -8.10 -18.07 11.21
C ALA A 40 -6.61 -17.98 11.57
N ALA A 41 -6.13 -16.83 12.06
CA ALA A 41 -4.76 -16.68 12.55
C ALA A 41 -4.48 -17.57 13.79
N GLY A 42 -5.44 -17.67 14.72
CA GLY A 42 -5.34 -18.57 15.87
C GLY A 42 -5.34 -20.06 15.48
N GLU A 43 -6.06 -20.42 14.41
CA GLU A 43 -6.05 -21.74 13.80
C GLU A 43 -4.71 -22.05 13.12
N ASP A 44 -4.20 -21.11 12.33
CA ASP A 44 -2.91 -21.20 11.66
C ASP A 44 -1.76 -21.40 12.67
N ALA A 45 -1.80 -20.69 13.80
CA ALA A 45 -0.85 -20.87 14.89
C ALA A 45 -0.96 -22.22 15.61
N SER A 46 -2.02 -23.00 15.35
CA SER A 46 -2.38 -24.19 16.13
C SER A 46 -2.52 -23.90 17.63
N ALA A 47 -2.87 -22.65 17.99
CA ALA A 47 -2.92 -22.17 19.36
C ALA A 47 -3.97 -21.04 19.52
N ARG A 48 -5.26 -21.38 19.35
CA ARG A 48 -6.38 -20.43 19.49
C ARG A 48 -6.40 -19.69 20.84
N SER A 49 -5.81 -20.28 21.88
CA SER A 49 -5.65 -19.67 23.21
C SER A 49 -4.84 -18.36 23.20
N LEU A 50 -4.03 -18.10 22.17
CA LEU A 50 -3.36 -16.82 21.96
C LEU A 50 -4.35 -15.65 21.92
N LEU A 51 -5.54 -15.84 21.33
CA LEU A 51 -6.57 -14.81 21.20
C LEU A 51 -7.14 -14.39 22.56
N ALA A 52 -7.15 -15.28 23.55
CA ALA A 52 -7.56 -14.95 24.90
C ALA A 52 -6.46 -14.23 25.71
N ARG A 53 -5.21 -14.25 25.21
CA ARG A 53 -4.02 -13.68 25.87
C ARG A 53 -3.54 -12.37 25.27
N LEU A 54 -4.33 -11.75 24.40
CA LEU A 54 -3.96 -10.49 23.74
C LEU A 54 -3.71 -9.40 24.78
N ASP A 55 -2.49 -8.86 24.78
CA ASP A 55 -2.16 -7.64 25.52
C ASP A 55 -2.58 -6.40 24.74
N SER A 56 -2.48 -6.48 23.41
CA SER A 56 -2.80 -5.38 22.52
C SER A 56 -3.51 -5.82 21.24
N VAL A 57 -4.49 -5.03 20.81
CA VAL A 57 -5.14 -5.14 19.50
C VAL A 57 -4.90 -3.84 18.73
N ARG A 58 -4.25 -3.95 17.57
CA ARG A 58 -3.82 -2.83 16.74
C ARG A 58 -4.49 -2.92 15.38
N VAL A 59 -5.24 -1.89 15.03
CA VAL A 59 -6.11 -1.89 13.86
C VAL A 59 -5.67 -0.82 12.88
N VAL A 60 -5.52 -1.23 11.63
CA VAL A 60 -5.29 -0.33 10.49
C VAL A 60 -6.58 0.45 10.23
N SER A 61 -6.48 1.76 10.03
CA SER A 61 -7.63 2.64 9.81
C SER A 61 -8.51 2.19 8.63
N LEU A 62 -9.83 2.31 8.83
CA LEU A 62 -10.86 1.85 7.90
C LEU A 62 -11.56 3.02 7.22
N LEU A 63 -11.94 2.84 5.96
CA LEU A 63 -12.69 3.81 5.16
C LEU A 63 -14.15 3.40 4.95
N SER A 64 -14.48 2.11 5.03
CA SER A 64 -15.86 1.63 4.88
C SER A 64 -16.77 2.06 6.04
N TRP A 65 -16.26 2.14 7.27
CA TRP A 65 -17.05 2.55 8.42
C TRP A 65 -16.20 3.23 9.49
N ARG A 66 -16.79 4.23 10.14
CA ARG A 66 -16.12 4.97 11.22
C ARG A 66 -16.42 4.31 12.56
N TYR A 67 -15.46 3.55 13.05
CA TYR A 67 -15.39 3.11 14.44
C TYR A 67 -14.56 4.10 15.25
N GLN A 68 -14.87 4.26 16.53
CA GLN A 68 -14.05 5.09 17.40
C GLN A 68 -12.86 4.27 17.93
N ASP A 69 -13.10 3.05 18.41
CA ASP A 69 -12.07 2.07 18.79
C ASP A 69 -12.42 0.69 18.19
N PRO A 70 -12.06 0.42 16.92
CA PRO A 70 -12.30 -0.88 16.31
C PRO A 70 -11.49 -2.01 16.98
N GLY A 71 -10.39 -1.69 17.67
CA GLY A 71 -9.58 -2.68 18.39
C GLY A 71 -10.33 -3.25 19.59
N ARG A 72 -11.03 -2.39 20.35
CA ARG A 72 -11.91 -2.83 21.45
C ARG A 72 -13.07 -3.66 20.95
N LEU A 73 -13.73 -3.22 19.87
CA LEU A 73 -14.85 -3.97 19.30
C LEU A 73 -14.41 -5.34 18.75
N LEU A 74 -13.23 -5.41 18.12
CA LEU A 74 -12.64 -6.66 17.69
C LEU A 74 -12.33 -7.59 18.87
N ALA A 75 -11.77 -7.05 19.96
CA ALA A 75 -11.52 -7.82 21.18
C ALA A 75 -12.82 -8.41 21.76
N GLU A 76 -13.90 -7.64 21.81
CA GLU A 76 -15.22 -8.11 22.24
C GLU A 76 -15.72 -9.29 21.39
N ARG A 77 -15.61 -9.20 20.05
CA ARG A 77 -15.97 -10.30 19.14
C ARG A 77 -15.11 -11.56 19.32
N LEU A 78 -13.90 -11.40 19.83
CA LEU A 78 -12.96 -12.50 20.12
C LEU A 78 -13.08 -13.03 21.55
N GLY A 79 -13.88 -12.39 22.41
CA GLY A 79 -13.93 -12.72 23.84
C GLY A 79 -12.63 -12.39 24.58
N ALA A 80 -11.87 -11.42 24.08
CA ALA A 80 -10.58 -10.97 24.63
C ALA A 80 -10.73 -9.65 25.40
N ALA A 81 -9.81 -9.39 26.32
CA ALA A 81 -9.77 -8.16 27.11
C ALA A 81 -8.34 -7.55 27.09
N PRO A 82 -7.89 -6.99 25.95
CA PRO A 82 -6.56 -6.42 25.83
C PRO A 82 -6.40 -5.19 26.73
N ARG A 83 -5.17 -4.98 27.18
CA ARG A 83 -4.79 -3.81 27.98
C ARG A 83 -4.65 -2.55 27.12
N HIS A 84 -4.36 -2.71 25.83
CA HIS A 84 -4.05 -1.62 24.92
C HIS A 84 -4.71 -1.79 23.55
N THR A 85 -5.36 -0.74 23.04
CA THR A 85 -5.88 -0.69 21.67
C THR A 85 -5.22 0.44 20.89
N LEU A 86 -4.90 0.20 19.63
CA LEU A 86 -4.29 1.21 18.75
C LEU A 86 -5.06 1.27 17.43
N LEU A 87 -5.37 2.48 16.96
CA LEU A 87 -5.93 2.74 15.63
C LEU A 87 -4.95 3.61 14.84
N THR A 88 -4.54 3.20 13.64
CA THR A 88 -3.56 3.96 12.84
C THR A 88 -4.16 5.22 12.21
N GLY A 89 -3.31 6.10 11.67
CA GLY A 89 -3.70 7.07 10.65
C GLY A 89 -3.99 6.39 9.30
N VAL A 90 -4.21 7.19 8.26
CA VAL A 90 -4.44 6.68 6.89
C VAL A 90 -3.12 6.40 6.18
N GLY A 91 -3.00 5.23 5.55
CA GLY A 91 -1.85 4.87 4.73
C GLY A 91 -1.70 3.38 4.50
N GLY A 92 -1.25 2.99 3.30
CA GLY A 92 -0.91 1.60 2.99
C GLY A 92 0.40 1.12 3.63
N ASN A 93 1.20 2.04 4.23
CA ASN A 93 2.39 1.72 5.01
C ASN A 93 2.06 1.17 6.41
N GLU A 94 0.88 1.50 6.93
CA GLU A 94 0.51 1.28 8.33
C GLU A 94 0.52 -0.20 8.78
N PRO A 95 0.11 -1.20 7.98
CA PRO A 95 0.19 -2.60 8.41
C PRO A 95 1.63 -3.04 8.77
N GLN A 96 2.63 -2.59 8.01
CA GLN A 96 4.05 -2.88 8.28
C GLN A 96 4.54 -2.13 9.54
N GLU A 97 4.10 -0.88 9.74
CA GLU A 97 4.43 -0.11 10.94
C GLU A 97 3.84 -0.76 12.20
N LEU A 98 2.62 -1.29 12.12
CA LEU A 98 2.01 -2.03 13.24
C LEU A 98 2.79 -3.30 13.59
N VAL A 99 3.25 -4.06 12.60
CA VAL A 99 4.11 -5.24 12.84
C VAL A 99 5.44 -4.82 13.45
N THR A 100 6.05 -3.74 12.94
CA THR A 100 7.30 -3.17 13.47
C THR A 100 7.15 -2.76 14.92
N SER A 101 6.08 -2.02 15.25
CA SER A 101 5.76 -1.60 16.60
C SER A 101 5.47 -2.80 17.52
N ALA A 102 4.72 -3.80 17.05
CA ALA A 102 4.45 -5.02 17.82
C ALA A 102 5.74 -5.78 18.13
N ALA A 103 6.64 -5.92 17.14
CA ALA A 103 7.93 -6.57 17.32
C ALA A 103 8.84 -5.81 18.29
N ARG A 104 8.85 -4.46 18.26
CA ARG A 104 9.57 -3.62 19.25
C ARG A 104 9.03 -3.84 20.66
N ASP A 105 7.72 -3.85 20.84
CA ASP A 105 7.10 -3.99 22.16
C ASP A 105 7.31 -5.39 22.73
N VAL A 106 7.25 -6.42 21.90
CA VAL A 106 7.59 -7.79 22.29
C VAL A 106 9.07 -7.89 22.65
N ALA A 107 9.99 -7.42 21.80
CA ALA A 107 11.42 -7.44 22.11
C ALA A 107 11.76 -6.71 23.43
N ALA A 108 11.07 -5.61 23.71
CA ALA A 108 11.26 -4.82 24.94
C ALA A 108 10.49 -5.33 26.16
N GLY A 109 9.68 -6.38 26.04
CA GLY A 109 8.87 -6.93 27.15
C GLY A 109 7.66 -6.06 27.55
N ARG A 110 7.22 -5.13 26.68
CA ARG A 110 6.03 -4.29 26.91
C ARG A 110 4.72 -5.00 26.58
N ALA A 111 4.76 -6.00 25.70
CA ALA A 111 3.65 -6.89 25.36
C ALA A 111 4.15 -8.32 25.13
N ASP A 112 3.31 -9.32 25.39
CA ASP A 112 3.62 -10.72 25.11
C ASP A 112 2.88 -11.25 23.90
N VAL A 113 1.62 -10.82 23.70
CA VAL A 113 0.81 -11.19 22.53
C VAL A 113 0.11 -9.96 21.96
N VAL A 114 0.34 -9.69 20.68
CA VAL A 114 -0.24 -8.57 19.93
C VAL A 114 -0.98 -9.10 18.71
N LEU A 115 -2.22 -8.64 18.53
CA LEU A 115 -2.98 -8.84 17.30
C LEU A 115 -2.86 -7.59 16.44
N VAL A 116 -2.32 -7.72 15.24
CA VAL A 116 -2.38 -6.70 14.18
C VAL A 116 -3.48 -7.10 13.21
N ALA A 117 -4.43 -6.21 12.95
CA ALA A 117 -5.56 -6.50 12.06
C ALA A 117 -5.95 -5.31 11.20
N GLY A 118 -6.63 -5.59 10.09
CA GLY A 118 -7.31 -4.59 9.29
C GLY A 118 -8.35 -5.24 8.41
N GLY A 119 -9.36 -4.48 8.01
CA GLY A 119 -10.44 -5.01 7.19
C GLY A 119 -11.31 -3.92 6.59
N GLU A 120 -11.84 -4.20 5.41
CA GLU A 120 -12.75 -3.31 4.69
C GLU A 120 -13.95 -4.10 4.20
N ALA A 121 -15.13 -3.48 4.27
CA ALA A 121 -16.34 -3.96 3.61
C ALA A 121 -16.83 -2.95 2.56
N TRP A 122 -15.90 -2.43 1.74
CA TRP A 122 -16.17 -1.31 0.84
C TRP A 122 -17.15 -1.67 -0.27
N ARG A 123 -17.02 -2.87 -0.86
CA ARG A 123 -17.95 -3.36 -1.88
C ARG A 123 -19.36 -3.45 -1.32
N THR A 124 -19.52 -4.03 -0.13
CA THR A 124 -20.81 -4.13 0.55
C THR A 124 -21.42 -2.75 0.82
N ARG A 125 -20.65 -1.82 1.39
CA ARG A 125 -21.07 -0.42 1.61
C ARG A 125 -21.52 0.26 0.32
N MET A 126 -20.74 0.13 -0.75
CA MET A 126 -21.04 0.79 -2.03
C MET A 126 -22.26 0.20 -2.72
N LYS A 127 -22.51 -1.12 -2.58
CA LYS A 127 -23.75 -1.75 -3.02
C LYS A 127 -24.97 -1.23 -2.27
N ALA A 128 -24.91 -1.14 -0.93
CA ALA A 128 -25.98 -0.57 -0.12
C ALA A 128 -26.26 0.90 -0.51
N LYS A 129 -25.21 1.72 -0.63
CA LYS A 129 -25.33 3.12 -1.06
C LYS A 129 -26.02 3.27 -2.42
N LYS A 130 -25.72 2.40 -3.40
CA LYS A 130 -26.38 2.41 -4.73
C LYS A 130 -27.88 2.12 -4.67
N ARG A 131 -28.34 1.39 -3.64
CA ARG A 131 -29.78 1.14 -3.38
C ARG A 131 -30.42 2.21 -2.50
N GLY A 132 -29.68 3.24 -2.08
CA GLY A 132 -30.15 4.25 -1.13
C GLY A 132 -30.19 3.76 0.33
N GLU A 133 -29.56 2.62 0.62
CA GLU A 133 -29.53 1.99 1.95
C GLU A 133 -28.23 2.37 2.69
N ARG A 134 -28.27 2.25 4.02
CA ARG A 134 -27.08 2.27 4.88
C ARG A 134 -26.92 0.90 5.54
N PRO A 135 -25.71 0.30 5.54
CA PRO A 135 -25.47 -0.91 6.32
C PRO A 135 -25.81 -0.68 7.79
N ASP A 136 -26.46 -1.68 8.41
CA ASP A 136 -26.73 -1.69 9.85
C ASP A 136 -25.52 -2.25 10.62
N TRP A 137 -24.40 -1.53 10.51
CA TRP A 137 -23.15 -1.90 11.19
C TRP A 137 -23.04 -1.20 12.54
N THR A 138 -22.29 -1.84 13.44
CA THR A 138 -22.12 -1.40 14.83
C THR A 138 -21.65 0.05 14.90
N ARG A 139 -22.25 0.84 15.81
CA ARG A 139 -21.81 2.21 16.13
C ARG A 139 -21.28 2.25 17.55
N GLN A 140 -20.12 2.86 17.74
CA GLN A 140 -19.56 3.14 19.06
C GLN A 140 -19.91 4.56 19.48
N ALA A 141 -20.08 4.77 20.78
CA ALA A 141 -20.29 6.11 21.32
C ALA A 141 -19.01 6.94 21.18
N ASP A 142 -19.15 8.25 20.96
CA ASP A 142 -18.02 9.15 20.64
C ASP A 142 -16.96 9.27 21.74
N HIS A 143 -17.29 8.92 22.99
CA HIS A 143 -16.37 8.92 24.11
C HIS A 143 -15.51 7.65 24.20
N VAL A 144 -15.82 6.61 23.40
CA VAL A 144 -14.97 5.42 23.30
C VAL A 144 -13.77 5.82 22.48
N LEU A 145 -12.56 5.69 23.02
CA LEU A 145 -11.33 6.03 22.32
C LEU A 145 -10.33 4.88 22.47
N PRO A 146 -9.49 4.63 21.45
CA PRO A 146 -8.39 3.70 21.57
C PRO A 146 -7.36 4.27 22.54
N SER A 147 -6.50 3.39 23.04
CA SER A 147 -5.40 3.80 23.92
C SER A 147 -4.39 4.69 23.18
N GLU A 148 -4.22 4.45 21.88
CA GLU A 148 -3.35 5.21 20.99
C GLU A 148 -4.01 5.44 19.62
N ILE A 149 -3.84 6.64 19.08
CA ILE A 149 -4.25 7.00 17.73
C ILE A 149 -2.98 7.40 16.96
N GLY A 150 -2.73 6.73 15.85
CA GLY A 150 -1.62 7.04 14.95
C GLY A 150 -1.79 8.41 14.30
N GLU A 151 -0.68 9.01 13.89
CA GLU A 151 -0.65 10.33 13.28
C GLU A 151 -1.32 10.34 11.90
N ASP A 152 -2.13 11.37 11.63
CA ASP A 152 -2.66 11.65 10.31
C ASP A 152 -1.85 12.78 9.67
N VAL A 153 -1.26 12.51 8.50
CA VAL A 153 -0.39 13.47 7.82
C VAL A 153 -1.04 13.92 6.53
N PRO A 154 -1.16 15.24 6.27
CA PRO A 154 -1.72 15.74 5.02
C PRO A 154 -0.98 15.20 3.80
N LEU A 155 -1.71 14.56 2.89
CA LEU A 155 -1.17 13.99 1.65
C LEU A 155 -1.17 14.96 0.47
N SER A 156 -1.68 16.18 0.65
CA SER A 156 -1.73 17.20 -0.40
C SER A 156 -1.47 18.58 0.17
N SER A 157 -0.70 19.37 -0.56
CA SER A 157 -0.46 20.79 -0.32
C SER A 157 -1.70 21.63 -0.61
N GLU A 158 -1.71 22.88 -0.15
CA GLU A 158 -2.78 23.84 -0.46
C GLU A 158 -2.89 24.13 -1.96
N GLN A 159 -1.75 24.15 -2.68
CA GLN A 159 -1.76 24.33 -4.14
C GLN A 159 -2.44 23.16 -4.85
N GLU A 160 -2.10 21.93 -4.48
CA GLU A 160 -2.71 20.72 -5.05
C GLU A 160 -4.21 20.67 -4.77
N LYS A 161 -4.64 21.03 -3.56
CA LYS A 161 -6.06 21.14 -3.20
C LYS A 161 -6.77 22.22 -4.01
N ALA A 162 -6.15 23.38 -4.20
CA ALA A 162 -6.74 24.50 -4.94
C ALA A 162 -7.06 24.15 -6.39
N VAL A 163 -6.26 23.30 -7.02
CA VAL A 163 -6.51 22.82 -8.39
C VAL A 163 -7.31 21.50 -8.45
N GLY A 164 -7.60 20.86 -7.31
CA GLY A 164 -8.34 19.59 -7.24
C GLY A 164 -7.50 18.32 -7.44
N LEU A 165 -6.17 18.41 -7.31
CA LEU A 165 -5.21 17.31 -7.46
C LEU A 165 -5.02 16.55 -6.13
N VAL A 166 -6.01 15.74 -5.74
CA VAL A 166 -6.10 15.12 -4.40
C VAL A 166 -6.31 13.60 -4.40
N MET A 167 -6.41 12.98 -5.57
CA MET A 167 -6.75 11.56 -5.71
C MET A 167 -5.56 10.74 -6.24
N PRO A 168 -5.38 9.48 -5.79
CA PRO A 168 -4.32 8.59 -6.32
C PRO A 168 -4.40 8.40 -7.85
N VAL A 169 -5.61 8.30 -8.39
CA VAL A 169 -5.85 8.15 -9.84
C VAL A 169 -5.47 9.39 -10.67
N GLN A 170 -5.07 10.49 -10.03
CA GLN A 170 -4.48 11.66 -10.67
C GLN A 170 -2.95 11.64 -10.54
N HIS A 171 -2.42 11.42 -9.34
CA HIS A 171 -0.98 11.47 -9.06
C HIS A 171 -0.17 10.33 -9.70
N TYR A 172 -0.63 9.08 -9.58
CA TYR A 172 0.16 7.94 -10.05
C TYR A 172 0.33 7.88 -11.59
N PRO A 173 -0.65 8.29 -12.41
CA PRO A 173 -0.43 8.53 -13.84
C PRO A 173 0.63 9.61 -14.14
N ILE A 174 0.72 10.67 -13.33
CA ILE A 174 1.76 11.70 -13.47
C ILE A 174 3.15 11.08 -13.19
N PHE A 175 3.26 10.18 -12.21
CA PHE A 175 4.51 9.45 -11.96
C PHE A 175 4.87 8.49 -13.12
N GLU A 176 3.86 7.85 -13.73
CA GLU A 176 4.05 7.01 -14.91
C GLU A 176 4.62 7.79 -16.10
N GLN A 177 4.05 8.96 -16.37
CA GLN A 177 4.54 9.85 -17.41
C GLN A 177 5.96 10.31 -17.11
N ALA A 178 6.26 10.68 -15.86
CA ALA A 178 7.61 11.06 -15.45
C ALA A 178 8.62 9.90 -15.62
N LEU A 179 8.23 8.66 -15.32
CA LEU A 179 9.06 7.46 -15.51
C LEU A 179 9.39 7.20 -16.98
N ARG A 180 8.42 7.36 -17.91
CA ARG A 180 8.72 7.20 -19.34
C ARG A 180 9.60 8.32 -19.88
N ILE A 181 9.34 9.56 -19.47
CA ILE A 181 10.08 10.75 -19.93
C ILE A 181 11.54 10.64 -19.50
N ALA A 182 11.79 10.32 -18.23
CA ALA A 182 13.14 10.13 -17.71
C ALA A 182 13.91 9.01 -18.41
N ALA A 183 13.20 7.99 -18.89
CA ALA A 183 13.78 6.86 -19.62
C ALA A 183 13.80 7.04 -21.15
N GLY A 184 13.33 8.18 -21.68
CA GLY A 184 13.26 8.44 -23.12
C GLY A 184 12.30 7.52 -23.89
N ARG A 185 11.27 7.00 -23.22
CA ARG A 185 10.27 6.09 -23.82
C ARG A 185 9.04 6.84 -24.33
N THR A 186 8.52 6.36 -25.44
CA THR A 186 7.19 6.73 -25.93
C THR A 186 6.09 6.26 -24.98
N VAL A 187 4.89 6.81 -25.11
CA VAL A 187 3.71 6.37 -24.34
C VAL A 187 3.40 4.90 -24.60
N ASP A 188 3.48 4.45 -25.86
CA ASP A 188 3.16 3.07 -26.23
C ASP A 188 4.16 2.06 -25.64
N GLU A 189 5.46 2.34 -25.72
CA GLU A 189 6.48 1.49 -25.09
C GLU A 189 6.29 1.40 -23.57
N GLN A 190 5.91 2.51 -22.93
CA GLN A 190 5.62 2.53 -21.50
C GLN A 190 4.39 1.68 -21.16
N LEU A 191 3.32 1.80 -21.95
CA LEU A 191 2.10 1.02 -21.77
C LEU A 191 2.33 -0.48 -21.93
N ASP A 192 3.13 -0.89 -22.92
CA ASP A 192 3.52 -2.30 -23.09
C ASP A 192 4.28 -2.83 -21.88
N ARG A 193 5.21 -2.05 -21.34
CA ARG A 193 5.96 -2.43 -20.13
C ARG A 193 5.04 -2.55 -18.92
N SER A 194 4.16 -1.58 -18.69
CA SER A 194 3.24 -1.58 -17.57
C SER A 194 2.21 -2.71 -17.66
N ALA A 195 1.73 -3.02 -18.87
CA ALA A 195 0.83 -4.15 -19.10
C ALA A 195 1.51 -5.50 -18.90
N ALA A 196 2.76 -5.66 -19.33
CA ALA A 196 3.53 -6.88 -19.09
C ALA A 196 3.79 -7.09 -17.59
N LEU A 197 4.15 -6.03 -16.86
CA LEU A 197 4.29 -6.06 -15.40
C LEU A 197 2.99 -6.48 -14.73
N TRP A 198 1.87 -5.84 -15.08
CA TRP A 198 0.57 -6.15 -14.49
C TRP A 198 0.08 -7.56 -14.85
N SER A 199 0.41 -8.08 -16.03
CA SER A 199 0.08 -9.45 -16.43
C SER A 199 0.73 -10.45 -15.47
N ARG A 200 2.02 -10.27 -15.12
CA ARG A 200 2.71 -11.12 -14.13
C ARG A 200 2.03 -11.07 -12.75
N PHE A 201 1.64 -9.87 -12.31
CA PHE A 201 0.89 -9.71 -11.04
C PHE A 201 -0.44 -10.45 -11.07
N SER A 202 -1.18 -10.40 -12.20
CA SER A 202 -2.44 -11.14 -12.36
C SER A 202 -2.24 -12.66 -12.32
N THR A 203 -1.13 -13.16 -12.86
CA THR A 203 -0.77 -14.58 -12.80
C THR A 203 -0.51 -15.03 -11.37
N VAL A 204 0.22 -14.24 -10.57
CA VAL A 204 0.39 -14.52 -9.13
C VAL A 204 -0.95 -14.50 -8.41
N ALA A 205 -1.80 -13.50 -8.68
CA ALA A 205 -3.12 -13.40 -8.08
C ALA A 205 -4.02 -14.61 -8.40
N ALA A 206 -3.94 -15.17 -9.62
CA ALA A 206 -4.70 -16.36 -10.00
C ALA A 206 -4.41 -17.57 -9.08
N GLY A 207 -3.16 -17.72 -8.65
CA GLY A 207 -2.72 -18.74 -7.70
C GLY A 207 -3.07 -18.46 -6.24
N ASN A 208 -3.34 -17.20 -5.88
CA ASN A 208 -3.64 -16.82 -4.50
C ASN A 208 -5.12 -17.12 -4.14
N PRO A 209 -5.41 -18.00 -3.15
CA PRO A 209 -6.78 -18.31 -2.75
C PRO A 209 -7.55 -17.09 -2.22
N HIS A 210 -6.84 -16.12 -1.66
CA HIS A 210 -7.40 -14.88 -1.12
C HIS A 210 -7.49 -13.74 -2.14
N ALA A 211 -6.99 -13.92 -3.38
CA ALA A 211 -7.10 -12.87 -4.39
C ALA A 211 -8.54 -12.65 -4.85
N TRP A 212 -8.98 -11.39 -4.91
CA TRP A 212 -10.35 -11.01 -5.28
C TRP A 212 -10.72 -11.37 -6.72
N THR A 213 -9.77 -11.21 -7.63
CA THR A 213 -9.87 -11.64 -9.02
C THR A 213 -8.75 -12.63 -9.27
N ARG A 214 -9.14 -13.87 -9.63
CA ARG A 214 -8.23 -15.00 -9.84
C ARG A 214 -8.08 -15.36 -11.31
N GLU A 215 -8.34 -14.41 -12.19
CA GLU A 215 -8.15 -14.52 -13.63
C GLU A 215 -6.77 -13.98 -13.99
N ALA A 216 -5.92 -14.81 -14.58
CA ALA A 216 -4.67 -14.36 -15.18
C ALA A 216 -5.00 -13.68 -16.52
N LEU A 217 -4.49 -12.47 -16.71
CA LEU A 217 -4.77 -11.65 -17.88
C LEU A 217 -3.51 -11.47 -18.72
N ASP A 218 -3.65 -11.54 -20.03
CA ASP A 218 -2.55 -11.23 -20.95
C ASP A 218 -2.28 -9.70 -21.01
N PRO A 219 -1.07 -9.28 -21.42
CA PRO A 219 -0.73 -7.86 -21.52
C PRO A 219 -1.63 -7.06 -22.47
N ALA A 220 -2.07 -7.64 -23.58
CA ALA A 220 -2.91 -6.92 -24.55
C ALA A 220 -4.28 -6.58 -23.95
N THR A 221 -4.86 -7.49 -23.17
CA THR A 221 -6.10 -7.27 -22.42
C THR A 221 -5.95 -6.15 -21.38
N ILE A 222 -4.83 -6.11 -20.65
CA ILE A 222 -4.56 -5.08 -19.64
C ILE A 222 -4.33 -3.70 -20.29
N ARG A 223 -3.57 -3.65 -21.39
CA ARG A 223 -3.24 -2.42 -22.13
C ARG A 223 -4.47 -1.80 -22.78
N THR A 224 -5.34 -2.62 -23.37
CA THR A 224 -6.38 -2.13 -24.30
C THR A 224 -7.61 -1.59 -23.56
N PRO A 225 -7.96 -0.31 -23.75
CA PRO A 225 -9.19 0.23 -23.19
C PRO A 225 -10.43 -0.41 -23.81
N GLY A 226 -11.46 -0.62 -23.00
CA GLY A 226 -12.73 -1.16 -23.48
C GLY A 226 -13.83 -1.11 -22.42
N PRO A 227 -15.03 -1.67 -22.69
CA PRO A 227 -16.18 -1.59 -21.77
C PRO A 227 -15.89 -2.10 -20.35
N ARG A 228 -15.02 -3.11 -20.22
CA ARG A 228 -14.59 -3.69 -18.94
C ARG A 228 -13.27 -3.12 -18.41
N ASN A 229 -12.54 -2.38 -19.25
CA ASN A 229 -11.23 -1.81 -18.96
C ASN A 229 -11.14 -0.33 -19.41
N ARG A 230 -12.13 0.50 -19.05
CA ARG A 230 -12.17 1.90 -19.48
C ARG A 230 -10.97 2.70 -18.96
N TRP A 231 -10.68 3.84 -19.58
CA TRP A 231 -9.79 4.85 -19.01
C TRP A 231 -10.26 5.34 -17.63
N VAL A 232 -9.29 5.59 -16.74
CA VAL A 232 -9.54 6.21 -15.42
C VAL A 232 -8.75 7.50 -15.30
N GLY A 233 -7.43 7.42 -15.37
CA GLY A 233 -6.53 8.57 -15.52
C GLY A 233 -5.48 8.16 -16.52
N TRP A 234 -5.52 8.71 -17.73
CA TRP A 234 -4.58 8.38 -18.79
C TRP A 234 -3.14 8.62 -18.28
N PRO A 235 -2.21 7.66 -18.46
CA PRO A 235 -2.30 6.50 -19.35
C PRO A 235 -2.79 5.20 -18.69
N TYR A 236 -3.48 5.22 -17.55
CA TYR A 236 -3.98 4.00 -16.90
C TYR A 236 -5.45 3.69 -17.21
N PRO A 237 -5.73 2.56 -17.89
CA PRO A 237 -7.06 2.00 -17.91
C PRO A 237 -7.36 1.30 -16.56
N LYS A 238 -8.62 0.93 -16.34
CA LYS A 238 -9.11 0.39 -15.06
C LYS A 238 -8.27 -0.77 -14.52
N LEU A 239 -7.78 -1.67 -15.36
CA LEU A 239 -6.96 -2.81 -14.96
C LEU A 239 -5.56 -2.41 -14.50
N MET A 240 -5.12 -1.16 -14.66
CA MET A 240 -3.86 -0.65 -14.09
C MET A 240 -4.08 0.19 -12.82
N ASN A 241 -5.28 0.12 -12.22
CA ASN A 241 -5.63 0.83 -10.99
C ASN A 241 -5.88 -0.19 -9.87
N SER A 242 -5.64 0.21 -8.61
CA SER A 242 -6.01 -0.58 -7.44
C SER A 242 -7.50 -0.91 -7.41
N ASN A 243 -7.88 -2.12 -7.01
CA ASN A 243 -9.27 -2.55 -6.88
C ASN A 243 -9.73 -2.48 -5.42
N ASN A 244 -10.37 -1.37 -5.05
CA ASN A 244 -10.98 -1.20 -3.73
C ASN A 244 -12.41 -1.74 -3.63
N ASP A 245 -12.99 -2.31 -4.69
CA ASP A 245 -14.34 -2.91 -4.68
C ASP A 245 -14.30 -4.33 -4.10
N VAL A 246 -13.81 -4.43 -2.86
CA VAL A 246 -13.59 -5.68 -2.13
C VAL A 246 -14.18 -5.63 -0.72
N ASP A 247 -14.43 -6.81 -0.17
CA ASP A 247 -14.73 -7.03 1.24
C ASP A 247 -13.67 -8.01 1.77
N GLN A 248 -12.61 -7.53 2.43
CA GLN A 248 -11.44 -8.34 2.79
C GLN A 248 -10.85 -7.88 4.12
N ALA A 249 -10.32 -8.83 4.90
CA ALA A 249 -9.59 -8.56 6.13
C ALA A 249 -8.38 -9.49 6.28
N SER A 250 -7.39 -9.02 7.04
CA SER A 250 -6.23 -9.81 7.45
C SER A 250 -5.94 -9.61 8.94
N ALA A 251 -5.30 -10.61 9.54
CA ALA A 251 -4.88 -10.61 10.93
C ALA A 251 -3.56 -11.35 11.10
N LEU A 252 -2.69 -10.80 11.96
CA LEU A 252 -1.36 -11.34 12.28
C LEU A 252 -1.23 -11.42 13.80
N LEU A 253 -0.85 -12.59 14.32
CA LEU A 253 -0.52 -12.81 15.72
C LEU A 253 0.99 -12.74 15.90
N VAL A 254 1.45 -11.69 16.58
CA VAL A 254 2.84 -11.50 16.98
C VAL A 254 2.96 -11.78 18.47
N CYS A 255 3.86 -12.68 18.86
CA CYS A 255 4.13 -12.94 20.28
C CYS A 255 5.62 -13.16 20.54
N SER A 256 5.99 -13.27 21.81
CA SER A 256 7.34 -13.66 22.19
C SER A 256 7.59 -15.15 21.92
N ALA A 257 8.83 -15.50 21.61
CA ALA A 257 9.26 -16.89 21.47
C ALA A 257 8.94 -17.73 22.73
N GLU A 258 9.03 -17.14 23.92
CA GLU A 258 8.62 -17.78 25.17
C GLU A 258 7.13 -18.13 25.18
N VAL A 259 6.25 -17.20 24.80
CA VAL A 259 4.82 -17.46 24.78
C VAL A 259 4.48 -18.49 23.70
N ALA A 260 5.06 -18.38 22.51
CA ALA A 260 4.90 -19.36 21.44
C ALA A 260 5.27 -20.78 21.91
N GLY A 261 6.43 -20.92 22.57
CA GLY A 261 6.87 -22.20 23.14
C GLY A 261 5.96 -22.71 24.26
N SER A 262 5.56 -21.83 25.19
CA SER A 262 4.72 -22.20 26.33
C SER A 262 3.31 -22.68 25.94
N LEU A 263 2.79 -22.18 24.82
CA LEU A 263 1.48 -22.56 24.27
C LEU A 263 1.58 -23.70 23.24
N GLY A 264 2.76 -24.26 23.01
CA GLY A 264 2.96 -25.39 22.11
C GLY A 264 2.80 -25.05 20.63
N VAL A 265 3.03 -23.79 20.22
CA VAL A 265 3.03 -23.40 18.80
C VAL A 265 4.16 -24.14 18.08
N PRO A 266 3.87 -24.95 17.05
CA PRO A 266 4.89 -25.71 16.34
C PRO A 266 5.95 -24.79 15.70
N ARG A 267 7.23 -25.16 15.75
CA ARG A 267 8.36 -24.32 15.33
C ARG A 267 8.31 -23.95 13.83
N GLU A 268 7.73 -24.82 13.01
CA GLU A 268 7.48 -24.61 11.58
C GLU A 268 6.46 -23.49 11.31
N ARG A 269 5.68 -23.07 12.31
CA ARG A 269 4.80 -21.90 12.22
C ARG A 269 5.52 -20.59 12.51
N TRP A 270 6.77 -20.61 12.96
CA TRP A 270 7.43 -19.40 13.42
C TRP A 270 8.10 -18.68 12.26
N VAL A 271 7.66 -17.44 11.99
CA VAL A 271 8.36 -16.51 11.10
C VAL A 271 8.76 -15.28 11.90
N PHE A 272 10.04 -14.94 11.82
CA PHE A 272 10.65 -13.86 12.58
C PHE A 272 10.66 -12.59 11.75
N PRO A 273 10.15 -11.46 12.27
CA PRO A 273 10.59 -10.15 11.81
C PRO A 273 12.09 -10.02 12.07
N HIS A 274 12.90 -9.89 11.02
CA HIS A 274 14.35 -9.70 11.15
C HIS A 274 14.68 -8.23 11.33
N ALA A 275 14.17 -7.41 10.42
CA ALA A 275 14.39 -5.99 10.46
C ALA A 275 13.24 -5.20 9.85
N ALA A 276 13.19 -3.92 10.19
CA ALA A 276 12.35 -2.96 9.48
C ALA A 276 13.02 -1.59 9.37
N ALA A 277 12.70 -0.85 8.33
CA ALA A 277 13.09 0.55 8.23
C ALA A 277 11.96 1.39 7.64
N ARG A 278 11.91 2.66 8.02
CA ARG A 278 10.91 3.61 7.54
C ARG A 278 11.53 4.94 7.15
N ALA A 279 10.89 5.61 6.21
CA ALA A 279 11.16 6.99 5.82
C ALA A 279 9.97 7.54 5.03
N HIS A 280 10.02 8.82 4.69
CA HIS A 280 9.07 9.42 3.77
C HIS A 280 9.75 10.33 2.75
N ASP A 281 9.18 10.39 1.55
CA ASP A 281 9.50 11.42 0.57
C ASP A 281 8.88 12.76 1.00
N THR A 282 9.20 13.83 0.27
CA THR A 282 8.54 15.13 0.43
C THR A 282 7.02 14.96 0.33
N TYR A 283 6.31 15.45 1.35
CA TYR A 283 4.87 15.27 1.49
C TYR A 283 4.08 15.88 0.33
N ALA A 284 4.38 17.13 -0.03
CA ALA A 284 3.82 17.76 -1.21
C ALA A 284 4.51 17.21 -2.47
N VAL A 285 3.73 16.65 -3.39
CA VAL A 285 4.25 16.16 -4.68
C VAL A 285 4.83 17.33 -5.49
N THR A 286 4.20 18.50 -5.36
CA THR A 286 4.66 19.79 -5.88
C THR A 286 6.13 20.07 -5.58
N GLU A 287 6.60 19.71 -4.39
CA GLU A 287 7.93 20.07 -3.90
C GLU A 287 8.97 18.96 -4.08
N ARG A 288 8.60 17.83 -4.71
CA ARG A 288 9.54 16.73 -4.91
C ARG A 288 10.69 17.10 -5.85
N PRO A 289 11.94 16.72 -5.54
CA PRO A 289 13.06 16.90 -6.46
C PRO A 289 12.82 16.23 -7.83
N ALA A 290 12.21 15.04 -7.82
CA ALA A 290 11.84 14.31 -9.03
C ALA A 290 10.51 13.56 -8.83
N LEU A 291 9.69 13.49 -9.88
CA LEU A 291 8.40 12.80 -9.86
C LEU A 291 8.47 11.29 -10.17
N HIS A 292 9.65 10.79 -10.57
CA HIS A 292 9.87 9.41 -11.01
C HIS A 292 10.83 8.62 -10.10
N ARG A 293 11.15 9.17 -8.91
CA ARG A 293 12.14 8.62 -7.96
C ARG A 293 11.57 8.64 -6.54
N SER A 294 12.14 7.81 -5.69
CA SER A 294 11.87 7.81 -4.25
C SER A 294 13.18 7.50 -3.48
N PRO A 295 13.94 8.54 -3.12
CA PRO A 295 15.03 8.44 -2.17
C PRO A 295 14.66 7.67 -0.90
N ALA A 296 13.45 7.89 -0.38
CA ALA A 296 12.98 7.26 0.83
C ALA A 296 12.88 5.73 0.71
N ILE A 297 12.37 5.19 -0.41
CA ILE A 297 12.36 3.74 -0.65
C ILE A 297 13.79 3.19 -0.70
N ARG A 298 14.70 3.85 -1.44
CA ARG A 298 16.09 3.37 -1.58
C ARG A 298 16.80 3.30 -0.23
N VAL A 299 16.74 4.39 0.54
CA VAL A 299 17.45 4.49 1.82
C VAL A 299 16.84 3.55 2.85
N ALA A 300 15.50 3.49 2.98
CA ALA A 300 14.84 2.57 3.89
C ALA A 300 15.05 1.10 3.48
N GLY A 301 14.95 0.78 2.20
CA GLY A 301 15.16 -0.57 1.67
C GLY A 301 16.57 -1.08 1.94
N ARG A 302 17.59 -0.28 1.58
CA ARG A 302 19.00 -0.57 1.90
C ARG A 302 19.17 -0.80 3.40
N ARG A 303 18.61 0.08 4.24
CA ARG A 303 18.77 -0.02 5.68
C ARG A 303 18.10 -1.26 6.27
N ALA A 304 16.91 -1.64 5.79
CA ALA A 304 16.21 -2.82 6.25
C ALA A 304 17.01 -4.11 5.94
N LEU A 305 17.59 -4.20 4.74
CA LEU A 305 18.46 -5.31 4.32
C LEU A 305 19.76 -5.38 5.16
N GLU A 306 20.43 -4.25 5.36
CA GLU A 306 21.61 -4.15 6.22
C GLU A 306 21.32 -4.60 7.67
N LEU A 307 20.19 -4.17 8.23
CA LEU A 307 19.78 -4.56 9.57
C LEU A 307 19.37 -6.03 9.66
N ALA A 308 18.92 -6.64 8.57
CA ALA A 308 18.66 -8.08 8.49
C ALA A 308 19.93 -8.90 8.23
N GLY A 309 21.00 -8.27 7.76
CA GLY A 309 22.26 -8.94 7.41
C GLY A 309 22.16 -9.78 6.14
N VAL A 310 21.30 -9.38 5.20
CA VAL A 310 21.08 -10.06 3.90
C VAL A 310 21.23 -9.07 2.75
N GLY A 311 21.67 -9.54 1.60
CA GLY A 311 21.63 -8.82 0.33
C GLY A 311 20.26 -8.92 -0.34
N ILE A 312 20.01 -8.07 -1.35
CA ILE A 312 18.79 -8.15 -2.16
C ILE A 312 18.70 -9.49 -2.91
N ASP A 313 19.84 -10.02 -3.36
CA ASP A 313 19.94 -11.30 -4.09
C ASP A 313 19.76 -12.54 -3.19
N ASP A 314 19.77 -12.36 -1.87
CA ASP A 314 19.53 -13.43 -0.89
C ASP A 314 18.01 -13.64 -0.61
N LEU A 315 17.16 -12.78 -1.16
CA LEU A 315 15.71 -12.84 -0.95
C LEU A 315 15.10 -13.97 -1.78
N ALA A 316 14.34 -14.85 -1.11
CA ALA A 316 13.55 -15.90 -1.77
C ALA A 316 12.20 -15.39 -2.28
N ALA A 317 11.70 -14.29 -1.70
CA ALA A 317 10.39 -13.74 -2.01
C ALA A 317 10.32 -12.24 -1.78
N VAL A 318 9.56 -11.53 -2.63
CA VAL A 318 9.32 -10.10 -2.52
C VAL A 318 7.84 -9.80 -2.68
N ASP A 319 7.32 -8.87 -1.89
CA ASP A 319 6.06 -8.18 -2.20
C ASP A 319 6.27 -6.67 -2.23
N LEU A 320 6.19 -6.08 -3.42
CA LEU A 320 6.20 -4.63 -3.59
C LEU A 320 4.77 -4.08 -3.55
N TYR A 321 4.57 -3.01 -2.77
CA TYR A 321 3.30 -2.29 -2.76
C TYR A 321 2.93 -1.82 -4.18
N SER A 322 1.70 -2.11 -4.59
CA SER A 322 1.34 -2.17 -6.02
C SER A 322 -0.02 -1.53 -6.35
N CYS A 323 -0.28 -0.33 -5.82
CA CYS A 323 -1.51 0.40 -6.14
C CYS A 323 -1.62 0.76 -7.62
N PHE A 324 -0.48 1.00 -8.27
CA PHE A 324 -0.34 1.38 -9.68
C PHE A 324 1.01 0.90 -10.24
N PRO A 325 1.16 0.70 -11.57
CA PRO A 325 2.42 0.32 -12.19
C PRO A 325 3.60 1.21 -11.84
N SER A 326 3.39 2.51 -11.75
CA SER A 326 4.45 3.47 -11.43
C SER A 326 5.00 3.25 -10.02
N ALA A 327 4.16 2.86 -9.06
CA ALA A 327 4.61 2.58 -7.69
C ALA A 327 5.60 1.41 -7.65
N VAL A 328 5.27 0.32 -8.35
CA VAL A 328 6.13 -0.87 -8.45
C VAL A 328 7.40 -0.56 -9.22
N GLN A 329 7.30 0.17 -10.33
CA GLN A 329 8.45 0.56 -11.13
C GLN A 329 9.44 1.43 -10.34
N VAL A 330 8.96 2.44 -9.60
CA VAL A 330 9.82 3.25 -8.74
C VAL A 330 10.43 2.39 -7.64
N ALA A 331 9.64 1.59 -6.94
CA ALA A 331 10.14 0.77 -5.84
C ALA A 331 11.20 -0.24 -6.30
N ALA A 332 10.95 -0.94 -7.41
CA ALA A 332 11.88 -1.90 -7.97
C ALA A 332 13.18 -1.22 -8.41
N ALA A 333 13.11 -0.06 -9.07
CA ALA A 333 14.30 0.70 -9.47
C ALA A 333 15.14 1.17 -8.27
N GLU A 334 14.49 1.66 -7.20
CA GLU A 334 15.18 2.14 -6.00
C GLU A 334 15.76 1.00 -5.14
N LEU A 335 15.20 -0.21 -5.24
CA LEU A 335 15.70 -1.42 -4.55
C LEU A 335 16.67 -2.25 -5.39
N GLY A 336 16.83 -1.93 -6.68
CA GLY A 336 17.68 -2.69 -7.61
C GLY A 336 17.06 -4.02 -8.08
N LEU A 337 15.73 -4.12 -8.09
CA LEU A 337 15.01 -5.32 -8.52
C LEU A 337 14.62 -5.23 -10.01
N PRO A 338 14.89 -6.28 -10.82
CA PRO A 338 14.41 -6.36 -12.20
C PRO A 338 12.88 -6.48 -12.25
N LEU A 339 12.25 -5.94 -13.30
CA LEU A 339 10.78 -6.01 -13.47
C LEU A 339 10.29 -7.32 -14.12
N ASP A 340 11.20 -8.06 -14.72
CA ASP A 340 10.95 -9.18 -15.61
C ASP A 340 11.71 -10.45 -15.20
N ASP A 341 12.07 -10.55 -13.92
CA ASP A 341 12.62 -11.76 -13.33
C ASP A 341 11.49 -12.68 -12.83
N ASP A 342 11.26 -13.77 -13.57
CA ASP A 342 10.26 -14.77 -13.22
C ASP A 342 10.71 -15.66 -12.04
N ALA A 343 12.01 -15.68 -11.69
CA ALA A 343 12.53 -16.41 -10.54
C ALA A 343 12.26 -15.67 -9.22
N LEU A 344 12.21 -14.33 -9.26
CA LEU A 344 11.85 -13.48 -8.13
C LEU A 344 10.72 -12.51 -8.52
N PRO A 345 9.46 -12.99 -8.63
CA PRO A 345 8.33 -12.12 -8.88
C PRO A 345 8.23 -11.00 -7.85
N LEU A 346 7.89 -9.78 -8.30
CA LEU A 346 7.78 -8.59 -7.44
C LEU A 346 6.53 -8.58 -6.54
N THR A 347 5.81 -9.70 -6.46
CA THR A 347 4.68 -9.91 -5.56
C THR A 347 4.53 -11.38 -5.23
N VAL A 348 4.16 -11.68 -3.98
CA VAL A 348 3.66 -13.01 -3.57
C VAL A 348 2.13 -13.01 -3.51
N THR A 349 1.50 -11.85 -3.42
CA THR A 349 0.06 -11.70 -3.22
C THR A 349 -0.71 -11.50 -4.52
N GLY A 350 -0.11 -10.88 -5.54
CA GLY A 350 -0.74 -10.56 -6.82
C GLY A 350 -1.21 -9.10 -6.97
N GLY A 351 -0.86 -8.24 -6.02
CA GLY A 351 -1.07 -6.79 -6.04
C GLY A 351 -2.50 -6.27 -5.90
N LEU A 352 -2.61 -4.96 -5.63
CA LEU A 352 -3.88 -4.32 -5.24
C LEU A 352 -4.95 -4.36 -6.34
N THR A 353 -4.57 -4.46 -7.61
CA THR A 353 -5.53 -4.58 -8.71
C THR A 353 -6.26 -5.93 -8.68
N PHE A 354 -5.53 -7.03 -8.47
CA PHE A 354 -6.07 -8.37 -8.68
C PHE A 354 -6.35 -9.09 -7.36
N ALA A 355 -5.38 -9.07 -6.43
CA ALA A 355 -5.57 -9.64 -5.11
C ALA A 355 -6.65 -8.90 -4.30
N GLY A 356 -6.89 -7.63 -4.65
CA GLY A 356 -7.79 -6.73 -3.96
C GLY A 356 -7.00 -5.71 -3.13
N GLY A 357 -7.48 -4.48 -3.13
CA GLY A 357 -6.90 -3.37 -2.40
C GLY A 357 -7.89 -2.87 -1.34
N PRO A 358 -7.98 -3.52 -0.15
CA PRO A 358 -8.81 -3.05 0.96
C PRO A 358 -8.21 -1.78 1.59
N TRP A 359 -8.18 -0.71 0.80
CA TRP A 359 -7.61 0.59 1.12
C TRP A 359 -6.24 0.50 1.78
N ASN A 360 -6.17 0.78 3.08
CA ASN A 360 -4.92 0.83 3.84
C ASN A 360 -4.35 -0.56 4.16
N ASN A 361 -5.14 -1.63 4.02
CA ASN A 361 -4.80 -2.93 4.56
C ASN A 361 -4.22 -3.95 3.57
N TYR A 362 -3.89 -3.57 2.33
CA TYR A 362 -3.25 -4.51 1.38
C TYR A 362 -2.01 -5.19 1.98
N VAL A 363 -1.16 -4.42 2.66
CA VAL A 363 0.11 -4.94 3.20
C VAL A 363 -0.12 -5.96 4.33
N GLY A 364 -1.23 -5.88 5.06
CA GLY A 364 -1.60 -6.94 6.00
C GLY A 364 -1.81 -8.29 5.30
N HIS A 365 -2.42 -8.27 4.10
CA HIS A 365 -2.52 -9.46 3.25
C HIS A 365 -1.16 -9.88 2.68
N ALA A 366 -0.32 -8.92 2.28
CA ALA A 366 1.04 -9.19 1.79
C ALA A 366 1.91 -9.91 2.82
N ILE A 367 1.91 -9.43 4.07
CA ILE A 367 2.65 -10.06 5.17
C ILE A 367 2.09 -11.45 5.48
N ALA A 368 0.76 -11.63 5.49
CA ALA A 368 0.15 -12.94 5.69
C ALA A 368 0.56 -13.95 4.60
N THR A 369 0.53 -13.55 3.33
CA THR A 369 0.96 -14.40 2.21
C THR A 369 2.46 -14.66 2.24
N MET A 370 3.28 -13.65 2.59
CA MET A 370 4.73 -13.80 2.75
C MET A 370 5.07 -14.82 3.84
N VAL A 371 4.42 -14.76 5.00
CA VAL A 371 4.61 -15.74 6.09
C VAL A 371 4.28 -17.15 5.62
N ALA A 372 3.18 -17.35 4.89
CA ALA A 372 2.82 -18.65 4.32
C ALA A 372 3.86 -19.14 3.31
N ARG A 373 4.36 -18.25 2.44
CA ARG A 373 5.39 -18.56 1.44
C ARG A 373 6.70 -19.01 2.08
N LEU A 374 7.22 -18.23 3.04
CA LEU A 374 8.48 -18.54 3.73
C LEU A 374 8.41 -19.88 4.48
N ARG A 375 7.29 -20.18 5.15
CA ARG A 375 7.09 -21.48 5.81
C ARG A 375 7.12 -22.66 4.83
N ALA A 376 6.64 -22.47 3.60
CA ALA A 376 6.62 -23.51 2.57
C ALA A 376 8.00 -23.73 1.92
N GLU A 377 8.83 -22.69 1.83
CA GLU A 377 10.16 -22.75 1.20
C GLU A 377 11.28 -23.20 2.15
N GLY A 378 11.08 -23.09 3.46
CA GLY A 378 12.08 -23.48 4.46
C GLY A 378 12.97 -22.30 4.88
N SER A 379 14.29 -22.50 4.98
CA SER A 379 15.27 -21.46 5.37
C SER A 379 15.35 -20.35 4.32
N ALA A 380 14.38 -19.45 4.36
CA ALA A 380 14.15 -18.41 3.37
C ALA A 380 13.96 -17.05 4.06
N THR A 381 14.34 -16.00 3.36
CA THR A 381 14.14 -14.60 3.75
C THR A 381 13.30 -13.90 2.69
N GLY A 382 12.36 -13.06 3.12
CA GLY A 382 11.49 -12.31 2.23
C GLY A 382 11.37 -10.85 2.63
N LEU A 383 11.08 -10.00 1.65
CA LEU A 383 10.91 -8.57 1.82
C LEU A 383 9.49 -8.12 1.46
N VAL A 384 8.89 -7.30 2.31
CA VAL A 384 7.63 -6.61 2.02
C VAL A 384 7.88 -5.11 2.04
N SER A 385 7.49 -4.42 0.95
CA SER A 385 7.45 -2.97 0.91
C SER A 385 6.02 -2.47 1.12
N ALA A 386 5.89 -1.40 1.89
CA ALA A 386 4.62 -0.80 2.25
C ALA A 386 4.66 0.69 1.91
N ASN A 387 3.67 1.17 1.16
CA ASN A 387 3.60 2.55 0.70
C ASN A 387 2.27 3.20 1.08
N GLY A 388 2.34 4.42 1.62
CA GLY A 388 1.20 5.28 1.95
C GLY A 388 1.23 6.59 1.16
N GLY A 389 0.06 7.06 0.75
CA GLY A 389 -0.09 8.29 -0.01
C GLY A 389 0.31 8.13 -1.48
N PHE A 390 1.06 9.10 -2.00
CA PHE A 390 1.46 9.20 -3.40
C PHE A 390 2.94 8.87 -3.55
N LEU A 391 3.40 7.66 -3.19
CA LEU A 391 4.83 7.39 -2.93
C LEU A 391 5.38 8.31 -1.83
N THR A 392 4.64 8.44 -0.72
CA THR A 392 4.95 9.43 0.30
C THR A 392 5.56 8.78 1.53
N LYS A 393 4.85 7.86 2.18
CA LYS A 393 5.29 7.20 3.42
C LYS A 393 5.71 5.77 3.10
N HIS A 394 6.87 5.33 3.57
CA HIS A 394 7.41 4.01 3.27
C HIS A 394 7.80 3.26 4.54
N ALA A 395 7.41 1.99 4.60
CA ALA A 395 7.86 1.05 5.62
C ALA A 395 8.27 -0.25 4.94
N ILE A 396 9.49 -0.73 5.22
CA ILE A 396 10.06 -1.95 4.65
C ILE A 396 10.26 -2.96 5.76
N GLY A 397 9.79 -4.20 5.56
CA GLY A 397 9.97 -5.31 6.48
C GLY A 397 10.74 -6.46 5.85
N VAL A 398 11.69 -7.02 6.61
CA VAL A 398 12.40 -8.26 6.25
C VAL A 398 12.01 -9.37 7.23
N TYR A 399 11.67 -10.53 6.69
CA TYR A 399 11.12 -11.67 7.42
C TYR A 399 11.90 -12.94 7.10
N GLY A 400 12.07 -13.83 8.08
CA GLY A 400 12.71 -15.13 7.84
C GLY A 400 12.25 -16.23 8.78
N THR A 401 12.47 -17.49 8.42
CA THR A 401 12.09 -18.67 9.22
C THR A 401 13.12 -19.05 10.29
N GLU A 402 14.35 -18.55 10.15
CA GLU A 402 15.38 -18.60 11.19
C GLU A 402 15.37 -17.33 12.03
N PRO A 403 15.68 -17.39 13.34
CA PRO A 403 15.72 -16.21 14.18
C PRO A 403 16.88 -15.28 13.75
N PRO A 404 16.70 -13.95 13.79
CA PRO A 404 17.75 -13.00 13.43
C PRO A 404 18.91 -13.08 14.42
N ALA A 405 20.15 -13.10 13.92
CA ALA A 405 21.36 -13.27 14.73
C ALA A 405 21.55 -12.18 15.79
N GLU A 406 21.16 -10.94 15.47
CA GLU A 406 21.25 -9.77 16.35
C GLU A 406 19.91 -9.38 16.99
N GLY A 407 18.91 -10.26 16.93
CA GLY A 407 17.55 -9.93 17.32
C GLY A 407 16.84 -9.01 16.31
N PHE A 408 15.58 -8.66 16.59
CA PHE A 408 14.83 -7.75 15.75
C PHE A 408 15.37 -6.32 15.88
N ARG A 409 15.66 -5.68 14.74
CA ARG A 409 16.14 -4.28 14.70
C ARG A 409 15.26 -3.45 13.80
N SER A 410 15.08 -2.17 14.12
CA SER A 410 14.37 -1.27 13.21
C SER A 410 14.78 0.17 13.37
N GLN A 411 14.73 0.93 12.28
CA GLN A 411 15.24 2.30 12.24
C GLN A 411 14.36 3.23 11.39
N ASP A 412 14.20 4.46 11.88
CA ASP A 412 13.77 5.59 11.07
C ASP A 412 15.00 6.24 10.43
N VAL A 413 15.00 6.37 9.11
CA VAL A 413 16.14 6.88 8.32
C VAL A 413 15.88 8.25 7.69
N GLN A 414 14.89 8.99 8.19
CA GLN A 414 14.47 10.26 7.61
C GLN A 414 15.63 11.27 7.48
N ASP A 415 16.49 11.40 8.50
CA ASP A 415 17.66 12.30 8.49
C ASP A 415 18.61 12.03 7.31
N GLU A 416 18.70 10.79 6.83
CA GLU A 416 19.54 10.46 5.69
C GLU A 416 18.87 10.91 4.37
N VAL A 417 17.56 10.67 4.23
CA VAL A 417 16.78 11.06 3.06
C VAL A 417 16.82 12.59 2.85
N GLU A 418 16.67 13.35 3.93
CA GLU A 418 16.64 14.82 3.89
C GLU A 418 17.99 15.45 3.47
N ARG A 419 19.09 14.70 3.58
CA ARG A 419 20.42 15.18 3.16
C ARG A 419 20.71 14.98 1.68
N GLU A 420 19.94 14.17 0.96
CA GLU A 420 20.29 13.80 -0.42
C GLU A 420 19.89 14.84 -1.47
N ALA A 421 18.78 15.55 -1.28
CA ALA A 421 18.34 16.58 -2.22
C ALA A 421 17.44 17.63 -1.55
N ALA A 422 17.67 18.90 -1.89
CA ALA A 422 16.78 19.97 -1.50
C ALA A 422 15.44 19.86 -2.26
N PRO A 423 14.29 20.16 -1.61
CA PRO A 423 13.00 20.21 -2.28
C PRO A 423 12.98 21.18 -3.46
N THR A 424 12.18 20.86 -4.47
CA THR A 424 11.81 21.79 -5.54
C THR A 424 10.94 22.92 -4.94
N PRO A 425 11.24 24.20 -5.20
CA PRO A 425 10.34 25.28 -4.78
C PRO A 425 8.97 25.20 -5.46
N ALA A 426 7.90 25.38 -4.70
CA ALA A 426 6.55 25.55 -5.23
C ALA A 426 6.32 27.00 -5.72
N ALA A 427 5.59 27.17 -6.82
CA ALA A 427 5.16 28.47 -7.33
C ALA A 427 3.63 28.50 -7.57
N PRO A 428 2.82 28.53 -6.49
CA PRO A 428 1.36 28.46 -6.58
C PRO A 428 0.73 29.60 -7.39
N ASP A 429 1.32 30.79 -7.33
CA ASP A 429 0.78 31.99 -7.97
C ASP A 429 1.41 32.29 -9.35
N HIS A 430 2.14 31.32 -9.92
CA HIS A 430 2.82 31.52 -11.21
C HIS A 430 1.81 31.73 -12.34
N VAL A 431 1.91 32.88 -13.00
CA VAL A 431 1.22 33.20 -14.26
C VAL A 431 2.27 33.60 -15.29
N GLY A 432 2.31 32.88 -16.41
CA GLY A 432 3.29 33.13 -17.46
C GLY A 432 3.83 31.85 -18.11
N PRO A 433 4.95 31.96 -18.84
CA PRO A 433 5.51 30.83 -19.58
C PRO A 433 6.05 29.75 -18.62
N GLY A 434 6.10 28.52 -19.12
CA GLY A 434 6.71 27.38 -18.44
C GLY A 434 6.94 26.22 -19.39
N ARG A 435 7.35 25.07 -18.85
CA ARG A 435 7.55 23.83 -19.61
C ARG A 435 6.83 22.67 -18.97
N VAL A 436 6.22 21.81 -19.77
CA VAL A 436 5.56 20.59 -19.28
C VAL A 436 6.61 19.63 -18.72
N GLU A 437 6.43 19.24 -17.46
CA GLU A 437 7.27 18.24 -16.79
C GLU A 437 6.64 16.84 -16.85
N SER A 438 5.34 16.77 -16.54
CA SER A 438 4.55 15.55 -16.55
C SER A 438 3.05 15.92 -16.50
N TRP A 439 2.16 14.99 -16.84
CA TRP A 439 0.72 15.26 -16.86
C TRP A 439 -0.13 14.00 -16.74
N THR A 440 -1.43 14.20 -16.60
CA THR A 440 -2.46 13.17 -16.77
C THR A 440 -3.74 13.79 -17.29
N VAL A 441 -4.59 12.96 -17.90
CA VAL A 441 -5.97 13.30 -18.25
C VAL A 441 -6.91 12.33 -17.54
N VAL A 442 -7.72 12.85 -16.63
CA VAL A 442 -8.73 12.08 -15.87
C VAL A 442 -9.97 11.90 -16.74
N HIS A 443 -10.52 10.69 -16.71
CA HIS A 443 -11.74 10.34 -17.43
C HIS A 443 -12.94 10.26 -16.49
N GLY A 444 -14.02 10.93 -16.89
CA GLY A 444 -15.35 10.75 -16.34
C GLY A 444 -16.05 9.51 -16.92
N ARG A 445 -17.37 9.44 -16.76
CA ARG A 445 -18.17 8.36 -17.39
C ARG A 445 -18.32 8.52 -18.90
N GLU A 446 -18.27 9.76 -19.39
CA GLU A 446 -18.55 10.12 -20.79
C GLU A 446 -17.29 10.31 -21.65
N GLY A 447 -16.11 10.33 -21.04
CA GLY A 447 -14.84 10.56 -21.76
C GLY A 447 -13.81 11.30 -20.91
N PRO A 448 -12.76 11.86 -21.54
CA PRO A 448 -11.83 12.80 -20.91
C PRO A 448 -12.61 13.95 -20.23
N HIS A 449 -12.22 14.31 -19.01
CA HIS A 449 -12.93 15.31 -18.21
C HIS A 449 -12.03 16.46 -17.77
N GLN A 450 -10.81 16.16 -17.32
CA GLN A 450 -9.92 17.17 -16.74
C GLN A 450 -8.47 16.75 -16.90
N ALA A 451 -7.60 17.69 -17.26
CA ALA A 451 -6.16 17.50 -17.27
C ALA A 451 -5.50 18.15 -16.06
N PHE A 452 -4.42 17.52 -15.58
CA PHE A 452 -3.48 18.08 -14.62
C PHE A 452 -2.08 18.03 -15.21
N VAL A 453 -1.39 19.17 -15.21
CA VAL A 453 -0.07 19.32 -15.82
C VAL A 453 0.89 19.91 -14.80
N ALA A 454 1.96 19.18 -14.48
CA ALA A 454 3.11 19.71 -13.78
C ALA A 454 3.90 20.60 -14.73
N VAL A 455 4.13 21.85 -14.34
CA VAL A 455 4.84 22.85 -15.15
C VAL A 455 6.06 23.36 -14.38
N ARG A 456 7.23 23.33 -15.04
CA ARG A 456 8.45 24.00 -14.58
C ARG A 456 8.43 25.45 -14.99
N THR A 457 8.60 26.36 -14.03
CA THR A 457 8.73 27.80 -14.29
C THR A 457 10.14 28.12 -14.81
N PRO A 458 10.38 29.31 -15.38
CA PRO A 458 11.73 29.74 -15.80
C PRO A 458 12.76 29.75 -14.65
N ASP A 459 12.29 29.89 -13.41
CA ASP A 459 13.12 29.86 -12.20
C ASP A 459 13.26 28.44 -11.61
N GLU A 460 12.88 27.41 -12.37
CA GLU A 460 12.95 26.00 -11.95
C GLU A 460 12.13 25.70 -10.68
N ALA A 461 11.05 26.46 -10.45
CA ALA A 461 10.00 26.11 -9.51
C ALA A 461 8.96 25.19 -10.19
N ARG A 462 8.12 24.51 -9.41
CA ARG A 462 6.98 23.74 -9.95
C ARG A 462 5.65 24.42 -9.67
N THR A 463 4.78 24.44 -10.67
CA THR A 463 3.37 24.80 -10.53
C THR A 463 2.46 23.79 -11.20
N TRP A 464 1.17 23.82 -10.88
CA TRP A 464 0.15 22.96 -11.48
C TRP A 464 -0.76 23.79 -12.38
N ALA A 465 -0.96 23.30 -13.60
CA ALA A 465 -1.94 23.84 -14.53
C ALA A 465 -3.04 22.80 -14.81
N VAL A 466 -4.26 23.28 -15.06
CA VAL A 466 -5.44 22.45 -15.33
C VAL A 466 -6.15 22.90 -16.60
N SER A 467 -6.84 21.97 -17.25
CA SER A 467 -7.74 22.27 -18.37
C SER A 467 -8.92 21.31 -18.38
N GLU A 468 -10.07 21.81 -18.83
CA GLU A 468 -11.26 21.03 -19.18
C GLU A 468 -11.62 21.20 -20.66
N ASP A 469 -10.79 21.94 -21.43
CA ASP A 469 -11.00 22.18 -22.85
C ASP A 469 -10.80 20.88 -23.66
N PRO A 470 -11.81 20.39 -24.39
CA PRO A 470 -11.74 19.13 -25.12
C PRO A 470 -10.57 19.02 -26.12
N ASP A 471 -10.18 20.13 -26.75
CA ASP A 471 -9.08 20.13 -27.72
C ASP A 471 -7.74 19.96 -27.00
N VAL A 472 -7.59 20.60 -25.84
CA VAL A 472 -6.42 20.43 -24.96
C VAL A 472 -6.36 19.01 -24.40
N LEU A 473 -7.47 18.45 -23.94
CA LEU A 473 -7.52 17.08 -23.42
C LEU A 473 -7.10 16.06 -24.49
N THR A 474 -7.61 16.22 -25.71
CA THR A 474 -7.26 15.37 -26.86
C THR A 474 -5.78 15.50 -27.21
N ALA A 475 -5.27 16.74 -27.31
CA ALA A 475 -3.85 16.98 -27.61
C ALA A 475 -2.92 16.33 -26.58
N LEU A 476 -3.24 16.42 -25.28
CA LEU A 476 -2.44 15.81 -24.20
C LEU A 476 -2.42 14.28 -24.24
N MET A 477 -3.43 13.64 -24.85
CA MET A 477 -3.51 12.19 -24.95
C MET A 477 -2.85 11.64 -26.23
N GLU A 478 -2.83 12.44 -27.30
CA GLU A 478 -2.36 12.01 -28.63
C GLU A 478 -0.94 12.48 -28.98
N ARG A 479 -0.50 13.59 -28.40
CA ARG A 479 0.84 14.16 -28.63
C ARG A 479 1.74 13.95 -27.42
N ASP A 480 3.02 13.73 -27.66
CA ASP A 480 4.02 13.80 -26.59
C ASP A 480 4.44 15.26 -26.36
N VAL A 481 3.86 15.89 -25.33
CA VAL A 481 4.09 17.31 -24.99
C VAL A 481 5.22 17.50 -23.97
N ALA A 482 6.00 16.47 -23.66
CA ALA A 482 7.08 16.54 -22.66
C ALA A 482 8.09 17.64 -23.02
N GLY A 483 8.34 18.57 -22.09
CA GLY A 483 9.25 19.71 -22.29
C GLY A 483 8.73 20.82 -23.21
N GLU A 484 7.53 20.67 -23.78
CA GLU A 484 6.88 21.68 -24.62
C GLU A 484 6.67 22.98 -23.83
N LYS A 485 6.80 24.11 -24.51
CA LYS A 485 6.57 25.43 -23.91
C LYS A 485 5.07 25.66 -23.81
N VAL A 486 4.61 26.04 -22.63
CA VAL A 486 3.19 26.32 -22.34
C VAL A 486 3.08 27.63 -21.57
N ALA A 487 1.87 28.15 -21.42
CA ALA A 487 1.59 29.25 -20.51
C ALA A 487 0.58 28.83 -19.43
N VAL A 488 0.85 29.22 -18.19
CA VAL A 488 -0.11 29.15 -17.09
C VAL A 488 -0.81 30.51 -17.01
N ARG A 489 -2.14 30.50 -17.12
CA ARG A 489 -2.99 31.69 -17.03
C ARG A 489 -3.56 31.81 -15.61
N GLU A 490 -4.22 32.94 -15.32
CA GLU A 490 -4.93 33.14 -14.06
C GLU A 490 -5.87 31.96 -13.74
N GLY A 491 -5.96 31.60 -12.46
CA GLY A 491 -6.72 30.43 -12.01
C GLY A 491 -6.10 29.09 -12.42
N SER A 492 -4.78 29.03 -12.62
CA SER A 492 -4.04 27.83 -13.01
C SER A 492 -4.48 27.22 -14.35
N ARG A 493 -5.11 28.00 -15.24
CA ARG A 493 -5.56 27.46 -16.54
C ARG A 493 -4.36 27.21 -17.47
N LEU A 494 -4.29 26.02 -18.05
CA LEU A 494 -3.30 25.64 -19.05
C LEU A 494 -3.62 26.26 -20.40
N ASP A 495 -2.59 26.77 -21.07
CA ASP A 495 -2.61 27.19 -22.46
C ASP A 495 -1.44 26.51 -23.19
N LEU A 496 -1.77 25.59 -24.12
CA LEU A 496 -0.80 24.76 -24.83
C LEU A 496 -0.11 25.46 -26.01
N GLY A 497 -0.52 26.69 -26.38
CA GLY A 497 0.09 27.46 -27.46
C GLY A 497 -0.44 27.14 -28.86
#